data_AF-A0AAJ6T457-F1
#
_entry.id   AF-A0AAJ6T457-F1
#
_cell.length_a   1.000
_cell.length_b   1.000
_cell.length_c   1.000
_cell.angle_alpha   90.00
_cell.angle_beta   90.00
_cell.angle_gamma   90.00
#
_symmetry.space_group_name_H-M   'P 1'
#
loop_
_entity.id
_entity.type
_entity.pdbx_description
1 polymer ?
#
loop_
_entity_poly.entity_id
_entity_poly.type
_entity_poly.pdbx_seq_one_letter_code
_entity_poly.pdbx_strand_id
1 'polypeptide(L)'
;MASNYYLAPLAFLFCFISPSLSALVQEQPLVLKYHNGILLKGNITVNLIWYGEFTPIQRSIIVDFINSLNSKGAPLPATSSWWKTTEMYRGGSSSLTVGHQILHEELTLGKILKSQHLIALASKTHFTVNAINVVLTAKDVAVDGFCMNRCGTHGSTKSGSGRGTYIWVGNSDLQCPGQCAWPFHQPLYGPQTPPLVAPNGDVGVDGMIINLATLLANTVTNPFNTGYFQGPPTAPLEAVSACTGIFGSGSYPGYPGRVLVDKVTGASYNAYGVNGRKYMLPAMWDPKSSACKTLV
;
A
#
# COMPACT_ATOMS: atom_id res chain seq x y z
N MET A 1 78.96 26.47 -32.57
CA MET A 1 79.10 25.94 -31.19
C MET A 1 77.75 25.40 -30.78
N ALA A 2 77.77 24.25 -30.10
CA ALA A 2 76.71 23.23 -30.05
C ALA A 2 75.33 23.70 -29.60
N SER A 3 74.28 23.17 -30.25
CA SER A 3 72.89 23.24 -29.80
C SER A 3 72.47 21.84 -29.34
N ASN A 4 72.17 21.69 -28.04
CA ASN A 4 71.73 20.44 -27.42
C ASN A 4 70.21 20.30 -27.57
N TYR A 5 69.74 19.26 -28.25
CA TYR A 5 68.34 18.85 -28.27
C TYR A 5 68.10 17.81 -27.17
N TYR A 6 67.23 18.12 -26.22
CA TYR A 6 66.73 17.18 -25.21
C TYR A 6 65.54 16.39 -25.81
N LEU A 7 65.69 15.07 -25.93
CA LEU A 7 64.61 14.12 -26.22
C LEU A 7 64.01 13.63 -24.90
N ALA A 8 62.73 13.90 -24.65
CA ALA A 8 61.96 13.29 -23.56
C ALA A 8 61.11 12.13 -24.12
N PRO A 9 61.11 10.93 -23.50
CA PRO A 9 60.26 9.84 -23.96
C PRO A 9 58.85 9.97 -23.35
N LEU A 10 57.83 9.92 -24.20
CA LEU A 10 56.42 9.82 -23.78
C LEU A 10 56.13 8.37 -23.34
N ALA A 11 55.87 8.14 -22.06
CA ALA A 11 55.36 6.87 -21.56
C ALA A 11 53.84 6.80 -21.74
N PHE A 12 53.35 5.96 -22.65
CA PHE A 12 51.92 5.67 -22.80
C PHE A 12 51.48 4.67 -21.72
N LEU A 13 50.68 5.15 -20.76
CA LEU A 13 50.02 4.34 -19.74
C LEU A 13 48.80 3.64 -20.38
N PHE A 14 48.89 2.34 -20.66
CA PHE A 14 47.73 1.54 -21.05
C PHE A 14 46.89 1.23 -19.81
N CYS A 15 45.85 2.02 -19.56
CA CYS A 15 44.80 1.68 -18.59
C CYS A 15 43.94 0.55 -19.16
N PHE A 16 44.13 -0.68 -18.66
CA PHE A 16 43.17 -1.76 -18.84
C PHE A 16 41.93 -1.48 -18.00
N ILE A 17 40.87 -0.96 -18.64
CA ILE A 17 39.55 -0.85 -18.02
C ILE A 17 38.91 -2.24 -18.12
N SER A 18 38.92 -2.98 -17.02
CA SER A 18 38.14 -4.21 -16.88
C SER A 18 36.65 -3.87 -16.92
N PRO A 19 35.83 -4.45 -17.81
CA PRO A 19 34.39 -4.25 -17.79
C PRO A 19 33.82 -4.82 -16.48
N SER A 20 33.08 -4.00 -15.73
CA SER A 20 32.31 -4.49 -14.59
C SER A 20 31.20 -5.41 -15.11
N LEU A 21 31.33 -6.71 -14.88
CA LEU A 21 30.25 -7.68 -15.10
C LEU A 21 29.06 -7.27 -14.22
N SER A 22 27.92 -6.96 -14.85
CA SER A 22 26.64 -6.86 -14.16
C SER A 22 26.30 -8.24 -13.58
N ALA A 23 26.61 -8.45 -12.30
CA ALA A 23 26.19 -9.64 -11.59
C ALA A 23 24.66 -9.57 -11.40
N LEU A 24 23.96 -10.60 -11.85
CA LEU A 24 22.55 -10.80 -11.52
C LEU A 24 22.51 -11.11 -10.01
N VAL A 25 22.15 -10.12 -9.19
CA VAL A 25 21.99 -10.31 -7.75
C VAL A 25 20.92 -11.38 -7.57
N GLN A 26 21.29 -12.50 -6.95
CA GLN A 26 20.33 -13.55 -6.62
C GLN A 26 19.38 -12.99 -5.56
N GLU A 27 18.18 -12.59 -5.97
CA GLU A 27 17.15 -12.15 -5.03
C GLU A 27 16.85 -13.28 -4.05
N GLN A 28 16.82 -12.94 -2.76
CA GLN A 28 16.36 -13.89 -1.76
C GLN A 28 14.92 -14.27 -2.10
N PRO A 29 14.57 -15.57 -2.09
CA PRO A 29 13.21 -15.99 -2.38
C PRO A 29 12.26 -15.33 -1.37
N LEU A 30 11.25 -14.64 -1.88
CA LEU A 30 10.23 -14.00 -1.06
C LEU A 30 9.34 -15.07 -0.43
N VAL A 31 9.53 -15.32 0.86
CA VAL A 31 8.79 -16.28 1.67
C VAL A 31 8.35 -15.61 2.97
N LEU A 32 7.05 -15.32 3.06
CA LEU A 32 6.47 -14.80 4.29
C LEU A 32 6.32 -15.93 5.31
N LYS A 33 7.22 -15.96 6.30
CA LYS A 33 7.16 -16.96 7.38
C LYS A 33 6.03 -16.60 8.35
N TYR A 34 5.35 -17.63 8.85
CA TYR A 34 4.39 -17.48 9.94
C TYR A 34 5.10 -17.61 11.29
N HIS A 35 4.98 -16.59 12.13
CA HIS A 35 5.67 -16.50 13.42
C HIS A 35 4.77 -16.90 14.61
N ASN A 36 3.76 -17.74 14.35
CA ASN A 36 2.87 -18.37 15.35
C ASN A 36 2.04 -17.41 16.22
N GLY A 37 1.91 -16.15 15.83
CA GLY A 37 1.08 -15.15 16.50
C GLY A 37 -0.36 -15.11 16.00
N ILE A 38 -1.16 -14.26 16.65
CA ILE A 38 -2.60 -14.10 16.34
C ILE A 38 -2.76 -13.46 14.96
N LEU A 39 -3.71 -13.97 14.17
CA LEU A 39 -4.22 -13.35 12.95
C LEU A 39 -5.65 -12.87 13.18
N LEU A 40 -6.12 -11.86 12.43
CA LEU A 40 -7.52 -11.43 12.52
C LEU A 40 -8.37 -12.26 11.56
N LYS A 41 -9.27 -13.07 12.11
CA LYS A 41 -10.12 -14.02 11.38
C LYS A 41 -11.57 -13.92 11.82
N GLY A 42 -12.49 -14.40 11.00
CA GLY A 42 -13.93 -14.23 11.18
C GLY A 42 -14.40 -12.84 10.76
N ASN A 43 -15.42 -12.32 11.44
CA ASN A 43 -15.97 -10.99 11.17
C ASN A 43 -15.19 -9.93 11.92
N ILE A 44 -14.66 -8.96 11.18
CA ILE A 44 -13.80 -7.89 11.69
C ILE A 44 -14.47 -6.56 11.34
N THR A 45 -14.73 -5.74 12.35
CA THR A 45 -15.32 -4.43 12.16
C THR A 45 -14.25 -3.41 11.81
N VAL A 46 -14.44 -2.67 10.73
CA VAL A 46 -13.58 -1.57 10.29
C VAL A 46 -14.25 -0.26 10.68
N ASN A 47 -13.74 0.38 11.73
CA ASN A 47 -14.21 1.69 12.16
C ASN A 47 -13.42 2.78 11.41
N LEU A 48 -14.09 3.82 10.93
CA LEU A 48 -13.47 4.89 10.15
C LEU A 48 -13.47 6.20 10.94
N ILE A 49 -12.30 6.82 11.06
CA ILE A 49 -12.11 8.13 11.66
C ILE A 49 -11.63 9.06 10.56
N TRP A 50 -12.50 9.95 10.10
CA TRP A 50 -12.25 10.91 9.04
C TRP A 50 -11.71 12.21 9.65
N TYR A 51 -10.41 12.47 9.49
CA TYR A 51 -9.75 13.62 10.08
C TYR A 51 -9.47 14.70 9.02
N GLY A 52 -10.23 15.79 9.07
CA GLY A 52 -10.27 16.83 8.05
C GLY A 52 -11.42 16.65 7.06
N GLU A 53 -11.40 17.46 6.00
CA GLU A 53 -12.50 17.54 5.04
C GLU A 53 -12.43 16.42 3.99
N PHE A 54 -13.52 15.64 3.90
CA PHE A 54 -13.74 14.64 2.85
C PHE A 54 -15.11 14.86 2.24
N THR A 55 -15.21 14.95 0.93
CA THR A 55 -16.52 15.07 0.28
C THR A 55 -17.34 13.79 0.47
N PRO A 56 -18.69 13.86 0.39
CA PRO A 56 -19.52 12.65 0.43
C PRO A 56 -19.12 11.59 -0.60
N ILE A 57 -18.67 12.02 -1.79
CA ILE A 57 -18.21 11.12 -2.85
C ILE A 57 -16.93 10.40 -2.42
N GLN A 58 -15.94 11.12 -1.89
CA GLN A 58 -14.69 10.53 -1.40
C GLN A 58 -14.93 9.50 -0.30
N ARG A 59 -15.80 9.82 0.67
CA ARG A 59 -16.20 8.88 1.72
C ARG A 59 -16.89 7.65 1.15
N SER A 60 -17.80 7.83 0.19
CA SER A 60 -18.52 6.72 -0.44
C SER A 60 -17.60 5.74 -1.17
N ILE A 61 -16.55 6.23 -1.85
CA ILE A 61 -15.57 5.38 -2.56
C ILE A 61 -14.88 4.42 -1.57
N ILE A 62 -14.42 4.94 -0.43
CA ILE A 62 -13.70 4.15 0.58
C ILE A 62 -14.65 3.17 1.31
N VAL A 63 -15.87 3.61 1.64
CA VAL A 63 -16.88 2.74 2.27
C VAL A 63 -17.30 1.62 1.31
N ASP A 64 -17.54 1.94 0.04
CA ASP A 64 -17.86 0.96 -1.00
C ASP A 64 -16.71 -0.02 -1.22
N PHE A 65 -15.45 0.43 -1.13
CA PHE A 65 -14.29 -0.46 -1.24
C PHE A 65 -14.30 -1.53 -0.14
N ILE A 66 -14.51 -1.13 1.12
CA ILE A 66 -14.57 -2.09 2.24
C ILE A 66 -15.73 -3.08 2.04
N ASN A 67 -16.91 -2.58 1.63
CA ASN A 67 -18.06 -3.43 1.32
C ASN A 67 -17.79 -4.38 0.13
N SER A 68 -16.92 -3.98 -0.81
CA SER A 68 -16.56 -4.78 -1.98
C SER A 68 -15.71 -6.00 -1.64
N LEU A 69 -14.96 -5.98 -0.53
CA LEU A 69 -14.08 -7.08 -0.10
C LEU A 69 -14.87 -8.37 0.22
N ASN A 70 -16.14 -8.24 0.59
CA ASN A 70 -17.03 -9.36 0.89
C ASN A 70 -18.14 -9.57 -0.15
N SER A 71 -18.17 -8.76 -1.22
CA SER A 71 -19.27 -8.79 -2.18
C SER A 71 -19.27 -10.08 -3.00
N LYS A 72 -20.45 -10.70 -3.12
CA LYS A 72 -20.68 -11.90 -3.95
C LYS A 72 -21.21 -11.58 -5.35
N GLY A 73 -21.61 -10.33 -5.61
CA GLY A 73 -22.33 -9.95 -6.82
C GLY A 73 -21.53 -9.14 -7.84
N ALA A 74 -20.27 -8.79 -7.54
CA ALA A 74 -19.45 -8.01 -8.45
C ALA A 74 -18.93 -8.87 -9.63
N PRO A 75 -18.86 -8.32 -10.86
CA PRO A 75 -18.24 -9.01 -11.99
C PRO A 75 -16.78 -9.37 -11.73
N LEU A 76 -16.28 -10.40 -12.42
CA LEU A 76 -14.86 -10.76 -12.38
C LEU A 76 -14.04 -9.88 -13.34
N PRO A 77 -12.80 -9.52 -12.99
CA PRO A 77 -12.14 -9.74 -11.69
C PRO A 77 -12.75 -8.91 -10.56
N ALA A 78 -13.07 -9.53 -9.43
CA ALA A 78 -13.76 -8.86 -8.31
C ALA A 78 -12.81 -8.53 -7.15
N THR A 79 -13.10 -7.43 -6.46
CA THR A 79 -12.40 -7.02 -5.23
C THR A 79 -12.44 -8.11 -4.14
N SER A 80 -13.55 -8.83 -4.05
CA SER A 80 -13.68 -9.98 -3.15
C SER A 80 -12.83 -11.18 -3.55
N SER A 81 -12.55 -11.37 -4.84
CA SER A 81 -11.64 -12.42 -5.31
C SER A 81 -10.19 -12.12 -4.92
N TRP A 82 -9.81 -10.85 -4.91
CA TRP A 82 -8.51 -10.40 -4.39
C TRP A 82 -8.42 -10.65 -2.89
N TRP A 83 -9.44 -10.22 -2.13
CA TRP A 83 -9.50 -10.37 -0.68
C TRP A 83 -9.48 -11.83 -0.23
N LYS A 84 -10.06 -12.74 -1.02
CA LYS A 84 -10.05 -14.18 -0.78
C LYS A 84 -8.65 -14.79 -0.65
N THR A 85 -7.62 -14.13 -1.18
CA THR A 85 -6.22 -14.54 -0.98
C THR A 85 -5.84 -14.57 0.51
N THR A 86 -6.46 -13.73 1.35
CA THR A 86 -6.25 -13.73 2.81
C THR A 86 -6.70 -15.04 3.49
N GLU A 87 -7.59 -15.82 2.86
CA GLU A 87 -8.05 -17.13 3.36
C GLU A 87 -6.95 -18.20 3.28
N MET A 88 -5.96 -18.01 2.39
CA MET A 88 -4.82 -18.93 2.24
C MET A 88 -3.81 -18.80 3.39
N TYR A 89 -3.91 -17.73 4.18
CA TYR A 89 -3.16 -17.56 5.42
C TYR A 89 -3.87 -18.30 6.55
N ARG A 90 -3.11 -18.95 7.45
CA ARG A 90 -3.64 -19.82 8.53
C ARG A 90 -4.82 -19.19 9.29
N GLY A 91 -5.80 -20.00 9.70
CA GLY A 91 -6.91 -19.57 10.54
C GLY A 91 -8.21 -19.23 9.82
N GLY A 92 -8.30 -19.49 8.51
CA GLY A 92 -9.56 -19.38 7.75
C GLY A 92 -9.81 -17.99 7.16
N SER A 93 -11.07 -17.63 6.97
CA SER A 93 -11.47 -16.39 6.30
C SER A 93 -11.50 -15.18 7.23
N SER A 94 -11.29 -14.00 6.62
CA SER A 94 -11.45 -12.70 7.25
C SER A 94 -12.53 -11.94 6.48
N SER A 95 -13.55 -11.44 7.15
CA SER A 95 -14.66 -10.70 6.55
C SER A 95 -14.71 -9.31 7.17
N LEU A 96 -14.58 -8.27 6.35
CA LEU A 96 -14.55 -6.88 6.82
C LEU A 96 -15.92 -6.19 6.69
N THR A 97 -16.44 -5.64 7.78
CA THR A 97 -17.67 -4.85 7.77
C THR A 97 -17.40 -3.43 8.23
N VAL A 98 -17.97 -2.44 7.55
CA VAL A 98 -17.88 -1.04 8.00
C VAL A 98 -18.66 -0.90 9.30
N GLY A 99 -17.98 -0.37 10.33
CA GLY A 99 -18.55 -0.09 11.65
C GLY A 99 -18.83 1.39 11.85
N HIS A 100 -18.41 1.91 13.00
CA HIS A 100 -18.58 3.31 13.33
C HIS A 100 -17.82 4.21 12.35
N GLN A 101 -18.43 5.35 12.02
CA GLN A 101 -17.79 6.41 11.25
C GLN A 101 -17.80 7.69 12.08
N ILE A 102 -16.63 8.25 12.38
CA ILE A 102 -16.46 9.48 13.14
C ILE A 102 -15.93 10.55 12.20
N LEU A 103 -16.71 11.62 12.02
CA LEU A 103 -16.26 12.81 11.30
C LEU A 103 -15.56 13.76 12.26
N HIS A 104 -14.37 14.20 11.89
CA HIS A 104 -13.53 15.05 12.72
C HIS A 104 -12.97 16.22 11.89
N GLU A 105 -13.91 16.98 11.31
CA GLU A 105 -13.66 18.10 10.40
C GLU A 105 -13.06 19.33 11.11
N GLU A 106 -13.30 19.47 12.42
CA GLU A 106 -12.78 20.56 13.27
C GLU A 106 -11.27 20.51 13.53
N LEU A 107 -10.58 19.43 13.09
CA LEU A 107 -9.12 19.30 13.19
C LEU A 107 -8.54 19.65 14.58
N THR A 108 -9.18 19.19 15.67
CA THR A 108 -8.83 19.58 17.05
C THR A 108 -7.39 19.25 17.51
N LEU A 109 -6.65 18.42 16.78
CA LEU A 109 -5.22 18.13 17.01
C LEU A 109 -4.29 18.89 16.04
N GLY A 110 -4.83 19.84 15.27
CA GLY A 110 -4.16 20.61 14.23
C GLY A 110 -3.98 19.85 12.91
N LYS A 111 -3.35 20.51 11.93
CA LYS A 111 -3.03 19.92 10.60
C LYS A 111 -1.68 19.22 10.55
N ILE A 112 -0.92 19.19 11.63
CA ILE A 112 0.39 18.53 11.71
C ILE A 112 0.30 17.46 12.79
N LEU A 113 0.26 16.19 12.37
CA LEU A 113 0.08 15.06 13.27
C LEU A 113 1.38 14.26 13.46
N LYS A 114 1.58 13.78 14.68
CA LYS A 114 2.60 12.79 15.02
C LYS A 114 1.96 11.41 15.24
N SER A 115 2.76 10.37 15.28
CA SER A 115 2.28 8.99 15.53
C SER A 115 1.39 8.85 16.77
N GLN A 116 1.67 9.60 17.85
CA GLN A 116 0.82 9.61 19.05
C GLN A 116 -0.59 10.17 18.80
N HIS A 117 -0.73 11.16 17.90
CA HIS A 117 -2.03 11.72 17.54
C HIS A 117 -2.85 10.69 16.76
N LEU A 118 -2.21 9.89 15.89
CA LEU A 118 -2.89 8.81 15.16
C LEU A 118 -3.49 7.77 16.13
N ILE A 119 -2.74 7.39 17.17
CA ILE A 119 -3.22 6.47 18.20
C ILE A 119 -4.38 7.09 18.99
N ALA A 120 -4.28 8.36 19.36
CA ALA A 120 -5.35 9.10 20.06
C ALA A 120 -6.62 9.27 19.21
N LEU A 121 -6.49 9.42 17.89
CA LEU A 121 -7.61 9.43 16.95
C LEU A 121 -8.23 8.04 16.83
N ALA A 122 -7.40 7.00 16.67
CA ALA A 122 -7.85 5.62 16.59
C ALA A 122 -8.54 5.13 17.89
N SER A 123 -8.20 5.72 19.05
CA SER A 123 -8.85 5.41 20.33
C SER A 123 -10.24 6.05 20.50
N LYS A 124 -10.67 6.94 19.60
CA LYS A 124 -12.04 7.49 19.62
C LYS A 124 -13.10 6.42 19.39
N THR A 125 -12.70 5.31 18.78
CA THR A 125 -13.45 4.06 18.78
C THR A 125 -12.77 3.07 19.72
N HIS A 126 -13.53 2.35 20.53
CA HIS A 126 -12.97 1.38 21.48
C HIS A 126 -12.09 0.35 20.75
N PHE A 127 -10.88 0.12 21.25
CA PHE A 127 -10.02 -0.94 20.75
C PHE A 127 -10.56 -2.30 21.16
N THR A 128 -10.77 -3.17 20.18
CA THR A 128 -11.13 -4.57 20.40
C THR A 128 -10.34 -5.47 19.46
N VAL A 129 -10.18 -6.73 19.83
CA VAL A 129 -9.39 -7.70 19.03
C VAL A 129 -10.02 -7.96 17.66
N ASN A 130 -11.35 -7.88 17.55
CA ASN A 130 -12.09 -8.11 16.30
C ASN A 130 -12.46 -6.80 15.58
N ALA A 131 -11.68 -5.74 15.79
CA ALA A 131 -11.86 -4.48 15.09
C ALA A 131 -10.53 -3.86 14.64
N ILE A 132 -10.61 -3.11 13.55
CA ILE A 132 -9.55 -2.28 13.01
C ILE A 132 -10.05 -0.84 13.01
N ASN A 133 -9.35 0.04 13.74
CA ASN A 133 -9.68 1.46 13.77
C ASN A 133 -8.83 2.20 12.73
N VAL A 134 -9.45 2.67 11.66
CA VAL A 134 -8.78 3.29 10.51
C VAL A 134 -8.90 4.80 10.59
N VAL A 135 -7.78 5.49 10.72
CA VAL A 135 -7.68 6.95 10.64
C VAL A 135 -7.36 7.35 9.21
N LEU A 136 -8.23 8.16 8.60
CA LEU A 136 -8.09 8.68 7.24
C LEU A 136 -7.87 10.19 7.34
N THR A 137 -6.71 10.68 6.90
CA THR A 137 -6.40 12.12 6.97
C THR A 137 -6.62 12.80 5.62
N ALA A 138 -7.26 13.96 5.63
CA ALA A 138 -7.49 14.78 4.46
C ALA A 138 -6.18 15.26 3.81
N LYS A 139 -6.27 15.73 2.57
CA LYS A 139 -5.10 16.03 1.72
C LYS A 139 -4.21 17.17 2.22
N ASP A 140 -4.77 18.05 3.04
CA ASP A 140 -4.12 19.20 3.65
C ASP A 140 -3.62 18.94 5.08
N VAL A 141 -3.65 17.68 5.54
CA VAL A 141 -3.12 17.25 6.84
C VAL A 141 -1.75 16.60 6.65
N ALA A 142 -0.72 17.18 7.25
CA ALA A 142 0.62 16.62 7.33
C ALA A 142 0.72 15.61 8.47
N VAL A 143 1.36 14.48 8.21
CA VAL A 143 1.64 13.45 9.22
C VAL A 143 3.11 13.09 9.16
N ASP A 144 3.75 12.94 10.30
CA ASP A 144 5.17 12.58 10.38
C ASP A 144 5.50 11.33 9.54
N GLY A 145 6.52 11.43 8.67
CA GLY A 145 6.92 10.39 7.71
C GLY A 145 6.00 10.21 6.48
N PHE A 146 4.84 10.86 6.42
CA PHE A 146 4.01 10.84 5.21
C PHE A 146 4.78 11.40 4.03
N CYS A 147 4.67 10.78 2.86
CA CYS A 147 5.35 11.22 1.64
C CYS A 147 6.89 11.20 1.69
N MET A 148 7.48 10.59 2.72
CA MET A 148 8.92 10.39 2.81
C MET A 148 9.23 8.89 2.80
N ASN A 149 8.75 8.17 3.80
CA ASN A 149 8.99 6.75 3.97
C ASN A 149 7.72 5.91 4.05
N ARG A 150 6.54 6.53 4.10
CA ARG A 150 5.26 5.82 4.17
C ARG A 150 4.09 6.61 3.60
N CYS A 151 3.08 5.88 3.15
CA CYS A 151 1.79 6.39 2.71
C CYS A 151 0.65 6.07 3.69
N GLY A 152 0.98 5.26 4.69
CA GLY A 152 0.12 4.84 5.78
C GLY A 152 0.90 3.94 6.74
N THR A 153 0.25 3.51 7.82
CA THR A 153 0.83 2.56 8.78
C THR A 153 -0.27 1.70 9.35
N HIS A 154 0.05 0.47 9.74
CA HIS A 154 -0.78 -0.27 10.70
C HIS A 154 0.00 -0.49 11.99
N GLY A 155 -0.71 -0.78 13.07
CA GLY A 155 -0.12 -1.00 14.38
C GLY A 155 -1.13 -1.53 15.37
N SER A 156 -0.67 -1.78 16.59
CA SER A 156 -1.51 -2.34 17.66
C SER A 156 -1.24 -1.68 19.00
N THR A 157 -2.27 -1.64 19.85
CA THR A 157 -2.14 -1.23 21.26
C THR A 157 -1.70 -2.39 22.16
N LYS A 158 -1.15 -2.05 23.34
CA LYS A 158 -0.63 -3.03 24.30
C LYS A 158 -1.71 -3.97 24.85
N SER A 159 -1.27 -5.12 25.35
CA SER A 159 -2.10 -6.25 25.81
C SER A 159 -3.10 -5.89 26.92
N GLY A 160 -4.20 -6.65 27.00
CA GLY A 160 -5.28 -6.46 27.98
C GLY A 160 -6.63 -6.16 27.33
N SER A 161 -7.58 -5.62 28.09
CA SER A 161 -8.93 -5.23 27.62
C SER A 161 -8.95 -4.12 26.58
N GLY A 162 -7.81 -3.47 26.31
CA GLY A 162 -7.61 -2.45 25.29
C GLY A 162 -6.76 -2.90 24.10
N ARG A 163 -6.51 -4.21 23.92
CA ARG A 163 -5.77 -4.74 22.75
C ARG A 163 -6.62 -4.60 21.50
N GLY A 164 -6.13 -3.83 20.53
CA GLY A 164 -6.74 -3.70 19.22
C GLY A 164 -5.73 -3.26 18.18
N THR A 165 -6.20 -3.18 16.94
CA THR A 165 -5.38 -2.75 15.80
C THR A 165 -5.86 -1.42 15.26
N TYR A 166 -4.96 -0.66 14.68
CA TYR A 166 -5.29 0.57 13.97
C TYR A 166 -4.53 0.65 12.66
N ILE A 167 -5.12 1.38 11.73
CA ILE A 167 -4.50 1.77 10.47
C ILE A 167 -4.55 3.29 10.39
N TRP A 168 -3.56 3.90 9.75
CA TRP A 168 -3.67 5.25 9.23
C TRP A 168 -3.32 5.26 7.74
N VAL A 169 -4.07 6.00 6.94
CA VAL A 169 -3.79 6.30 5.53
C VAL A 169 -3.99 7.80 5.30
N GLY A 170 -3.03 8.43 4.62
CA GLY A 170 -3.12 9.84 4.23
C GLY A 170 -3.56 10.03 2.79
N ASN A 171 -4.37 11.06 2.54
CA ASN A 171 -4.64 11.51 1.18
C ASN A 171 -3.41 12.27 0.64
N SER A 172 -2.81 11.76 -0.44
CA SER A 172 -1.54 12.27 -0.96
C SER A 172 -1.68 13.33 -2.06
N ASP A 173 -2.90 13.68 -2.45
CA ASP A 173 -3.23 14.56 -3.59
C ASP A 173 -2.38 15.86 -3.63
N LEU A 174 -2.21 16.53 -2.48
CA LEU A 174 -1.44 17.77 -2.41
C LEU A 174 0.05 17.60 -2.08
N GLN A 175 0.46 16.49 -1.45
CA GLN A 175 1.79 16.35 -0.86
C GLN A 175 2.74 15.50 -1.72
N CYS A 176 2.27 14.34 -2.20
CA CYS A 176 3.10 13.40 -2.96
C CYS A 176 2.29 12.43 -3.82
N PRO A 177 1.42 12.90 -4.72
CA PRO A 177 0.57 12.01 -5.51
C PRO A 177 1.40 11.02 -6.34
N GLY A 178 2.58 11.42 -6.82
CA GLY A 178 3.50 10.53 -7.54
C GLY A 178 4.14 9.40 -6.73
N GLN A 179 4.06 9.41 -5.40
CA GLN A 179 4.57 8.33 -4.55
C GLN A 179 3.42 7.49 -4.00
N CYS A 180 2.45 8.13 -3.36
CA CYS A 180 1.41 7.43 -2.61
C CYS A 180 0.12 7.21 -3.41
N ALA A 181 -0.02 7.82 -4.59
CA ALA A 181 -1.10 7.54 -5.54
C ALA A 181 -0.59 6.99 -6.87
N TRP A 182 0.68 6.55 -6.95
CA TRP A 182 1.16 5.78 -8.09
C TRP A 182 0.32 4.49 -8.24
N PRO A 183 -0.18 4.15 -9.45
CA PRO A 183 0.23 4.62 -10.77
C PRO A 183 -0.60 5.76 -11.38
N PHE A 184 -1.40 6.50 -10.60
CA PHE A 184 -2.32 7.54 -11.10
C PHE A 184 -1.71 8.94 -11.22
N HIS A 185 -0.45 9.10 -10.84
CA HIS A 185 0.30 10.34 -11.01
C HIS A 185 1.74 10.05 -11.43
N GLN A 186 2.38 11.01 -12.07
CA GLN A 186 3.79 10.91 -12.47
C GLN A 186 4.67 10.63 -11.24
N PRO A 187 5.51 9.59 -11.26
CA PRO A 187 6.35 9.24 -10.13
C PRO A 187 7.46 10.26 -9.89
N LEU A 188 7.77 10.54 -8.61
CA LEU A 188 8.83 11.50 -8.26
C LEU A 188 10.23 11.02 -8.72
N TYR A 189 10.44 9.70 -8.74
CA TYR A 189 11.71 9.07 -9.09
C TYR A 189 11.46 7.81 -9.93
N GLY A 190 12.48 7.37 -10.66
CA GLY A 190 12.39 6.18 -11.51
C GLY A 190 11.77 6.46 -12.89
N PRO A 191 11.36 5.41 -13.63
CA PRO A 191 10.83 5.55 -14.98
C PRO A 191 9.61 6.48 -15.05
N GLN A 192 9.65 7.46 -15.94
CA GLN A 192 8.62 8.50 -16.11
C GLN A 192 7.53 8.05 -17.08
N THR A 193 6.94 6.89 -16.82
CA THR A 193 5.82 6.38 -17.64
C THR A 193 4.57 7.25 -17.45
N PRO A 194 3.78 7.51 -18.50
CA PRO A 194 2.53 8.25 -18.37
C PRO A 194 1.62 7.65 -17.29
N PRO A 195 0.96 8.46 -16.45
CA PRO A 195 0.14 7.94 -15.37
C PRO A 195 -1.11 7.28 -15.93
N LEU A 196 -1.61 6.30 -15.19
CA LEU A 196 -2.91 5.71 -15.45
C LEU A 196 -4.03 6.67 -15.02
N VAL A 197 -5.18 6.55 -15.65
CA VAL A 197 -6.37 7.33 -15.26
C VAL A 197 -7.03 6.66 -14.05
N ALA A 198 -7.26 7.43 -12.99
CA ALA A 198 -7.79 6.95 -11.72
C ALA A 198 -9.24 6.40 -11.87
N PRO A 199 -9.54 5.18 -11.36
CA PRO A 199 -10.80 4.48 -11.63
C PRO A 199 -12.05 5.14 -11.05
N ASN A 200 -11.91 5.98 -10.02
CA ASN A 200 -13.02 6.73 -9.42
C ASN A 200 -12.92 8.25 -9.68
N GLY A 201 -11.99 8.68 -10.53
CA GLY A 201 -11.82 10.09 -10.91
C GLY A 201 -11.19 10.98 -9.83
N ASP A 202 -10.66 10.40 -8.75
CA ASP A 202 -10.01 11.13 -7.67
C ASP A 202 -8.66 10.45 -7.37
N VAL A 203 -7.57 11.05 -7.86
CA VAL A 203 -6.20 10.53 -7.72
C VAL A 203 -5.83 10.31 -6.25
N GLY A 204 -6.19 11.25 -5.38
CA GLY A 204 -5.91 11.18 -3.95
C GLY A 204 -6.60 9.98 -3.30
N VAL A 205 -7.90 9.84 -3.51
CA VAL A 205 -8.69 8.74 -2.93
C VAL A 205 -8.36 7.39 -3.56
N ASP A 206 -8.16 7.32 -4.87
CA ASP A 206 -7.75 6.07 -5.52
C ASP A 206 -6.35 5.62 -5.04
N GLY A 207 -5.45 6.57 -4.75
CA GLY A 207 -4.21 6.29 -4.02
C GLY A 207 -4.43 5.81 -2.59
N MET A 208 -5.38 6.41 -1.86
CA MET A 208 -5.75 5.93 -0.53
C MET A 208 -6.30 4.49 -0.57
N ILE A 209 -7.04 4.11 -1.61
CA ILE A 209 -7.54 2.73 -1.78
C ILE A 209 -6.39 1.72 -1.89
N ILE A 210 -5.36 2.02 -2.69
CA ILE A 210 -4.17 1.16 -2.81
C ILE A 210 -3.51 0.94 -1.44
N ASN A 211 -3.34 2.01 -0.68
CA ASN A 211 -2.70 1.96 0.65
C ASN A 211 -3.58 1.29 1.69
N LEU A 212 -4.89 1.54 1.65
CA LEU A 212 -5.86 0.93 2.56
C LEU A 212 -5.98 -0.58 2.28
N ALA A 213 -6.01 -1.00 1.01
CA ALA A 213 -5.98 -2.40 0.62
C ALA A 213 -4.73 -3.10 1.18
N THR A 214 -3.56 -2.49 0.96
CA THR A 214 -2.28 -2.98 1.48
C THR A 214 -2.33 -3.17 3.00
N LEU A 215 -2.72 -2.13 3.72
CA LEU A 215 -2.68 -2.14 5.18
C LEU A 215 -3.76 -3.04 5.79
N LEU A 216 -4.95 -3.14 5.20
CA LEU A 216 -5.99 -4.06 5.68
C LEU A 216 -5.52 -5.52 5.56
N ALA A 217 -4.98 -5.91 4.40
CA ALA A 217 -4.47 -7.26 4.18
C ALA A 217 -3.28 -7.59 5.09
N ASN A 218 -2.35 -6.65 5.24
CA ASN A 218 -1.23 -6.78 6.17
C ASN A 218 -1.72 -6.90 7.63
N THR A 219 -2.69 -6.07 8.03
CA THR A 219 -3.23 -6.09 9.41
C THR A 219 -3.93 -7.42 9.71
N VAL A 220 -4.71 -7.99 8.80
CA VAL A 220 -5.39 -9.27 9.08
C VAL A 220 -4.42 -10.47 9.11
N THR A 221 -3.29 -10.37 8.40
CA THR A 221 -2.27 -11.44 8.30
C THR A 221 -1.09 -11.25 9.25
N ASN A 222 -0.90 -10.07 9.84
CA ASN A 222 0.16 -9.76 10.80
C ASN A 222 -0.23 -8.62 11.78
N PRO A 223 -1.34 -8.74 12.53
CA PRO A 223 -1.89 -7.62 13.32
C PRO A 223 -0.99 -7.15 14.47
N PHE A 224 -0.15 -8.04 14.99
CA PHE A 224 0.68 -7.81 16.19
C PHE A 224 2.15 -8.13 15.94
N ASN A 225 2.61 -8.01 14.69
CA ASN A 225 4.00 -8.27 14.29
C ASN A 225 4.53 -9.67 14.68
N THR A 226 3.63 -10.64 14.70
CA THR A 226 3.88 -12.05 15.05
C THR A 226 3.14 -13.01 14.11
N GLY A 227 2.50 -12.49 13.05
CA GLY A 227 1.80 -13.25 12.02
C GLY A 227 2.71 -13.62 10.86
N TYR A 228 2.37 -13.21 9.64
CA TYR A 228 3.14 -13.49 8.42
C TYR A 228 4.02 -12.31 8.01
N PHE A 229 5.34 -12.50 8.01
CA PHE A 229 6.27 -11.50 7.46
C PHE A 229 7.66 -12.08 7.14
N GLN A 230 8.43 -11.34 6.32
CA GLN A 230 9.86 -11.54 6.07
C GLN A 230 10.64 -10.26 6.41
N GLY A 231 11.89 -10.42 6.87
CA GLY A 231 12.75 -9.31 7.24
C GLY A 231 12.65 -8.96 8.73
N PRO A 232 13.30 -7.86 9.16
CA PRO A 232 13.31 -7.45 10.55
C PRO A 232 11.91 -6.97 10.99
N PRO A 233 11.51 -7.21 12.25
CA PRO A 233 10.22 -6.75 12.79
C PRO A 233 10.02 -5.22 12.72
N THR A 234 11.09 -4.44 12.56
CA THR A 234 11.04 -2.98 12.41
C THR A 234 10.73 -2.51 10.98
N ALA A 235 10.88 -3.39 9.98
CA ALA A 235 10.55 -3.12 8.58
C ALA A 235 10.13 -4.43 7.87
N PRO A 236 9.01 -5.05 8.29
CA PRO A 236 8.58 -6.33 7.75
C PRO A 236 8.02 -6.16 6.33
N LEU A 237 8.41 -7.05 5.43
CA LEU A 237 7.66 -7.35 4.21
C LEU A 237 6.50 -8.26 4.59
N GLU A 238 5.27 -7.87 4.25
CA GLU A 238 4.03 -8.54 4.64
C GLU A 238 3.20 -8.89 3.40
N ALA A 239 2.00 -9.41 3.59
CA ALA A 239 1.15 -9.97 2.54
C ALA A 239 1.07 -9.14 1.25
N VAL A 240 0.93 -7.82 1.36
CA VAL A 240 0.83 -6.92 0.20
C VAL A 240 2.04 -6.00 0.07
N SER A 241 2.66 -5.59 1.19
CA SER A 241 3.87 -4.75 1.12
C SER A 241 5.08 -5.48 0.52
N ALA A 242 5.06 -6.81 0.47
CA ALA A 242 6.05 -7.58 -0.28
C ALA A 242 5.88 -7.51 -1.81
N CYS A 243 4.73 -7.03 -2.29
CA CYS A 243 4.34 -7.01 -3.70
C CYS A 243 4.14 -5.58 -4.23
N THR A 244 4.80 -4.60 -3.62
CA THR A 244 4.68 -3.19 -3.98
C THR A 244 4.93 -2.95 -5.46
N GLY A 245 4.04 -2.18 -6.09
CA GLY A 245 4.16 -1.77 -7.48
C GLY A 245 3.66 -2.79 -8.52
N ILE A 246 3.26 -3.98 -8.08
CA ILE A 246 2.71 -5.02 -8.96
C ILE A 246 1.18 -4.91 -8.95
N PHE A 247 0.55 -4.57 -10.08
CA PHE A 247 -0.91 -4.47 -10.17
C PHE A 247 -1.52 -5.40 -11.23
N GLY A 248 -0.76 -5.76 -12.26
CA GLY A 248 -1.18 -6.66 -13.32
C GLY A 248 -0.06 -7.56 -13.84
N SER A 249 -0.41 -8.52 -14.67
CA SER A 249 0.55 -9.46 -15.25
C SER A 249 1.65 -8.73 -16.05
N GLY A 250 2.90 -9.18 -15.87
CA GLY A 250 4.06 -8.57 -16.52
C GLY A 250 4.52 -7.25 -15.90
N SER A 251 4.14 -6.93 -14.66
CA SER A 251 4.66 -5.78 -13.92
C SER A 251 6.19 -5.83 -13.80
N TYR A 252 6.83 -4.67 -13.81
CA TYR A 252 8.26 -4.47 -13.53
C TYR A 252 8.47 -3.04 -13.02
N PRO A 253 9.64 -2.66 -12.47
CA PRO A 253 9.86 -1.31 -11.95
C PRO A 253 9.49 -0.21 -12.96
N GLY A 254 8.52 0.64 -12.60
CA GLY A 254 7.99 1.69 -13.47
C GLY A 254 6.80 1.30 -14.36
N TYR A 255 6.45 0.01 -14.45
CA TYR A 255 5.29 -0.47 -15.20
C TYR A 255 4.35 -1.27 -14.28
N PRO A 256 3.11 -0.79 -14.03
CA PRO A 256 2.18 -1.43 -13.09
C PRO A 256 1.64 -2.79 -13.58
N GLY A 257 2.03 -3.23 -14.79
CA GLY A 257 1.53 -4.44 -15.41
C GLY A 257 0.35 -4.17 -16.35
N ARG A 258 -0.11 -5.23 -17.01
CA ARG A 258 -1.30 -5.16 -17.87
C ARG A 258 -2.55 -5.11 -17.01
N VAL A 259 -3.27 -4.00 -17.08
CA VAL A 259 -4.51 -3.77 -16.34
C VAL A 259 -5.67 -3.53 -17.32
N LEU A 260 -6.90 -3.55 -16.80
CA LEU A 260 -8.09 -3.27 -17.60
C LEU A 260 -8.26 -1.76 -17.77
N VAL A 261 -8.86 -1.37 -18.89
CA VAL A 261 -9.17 0.04 -19.20
C VAL A 261 -10.66 0.16 -19.51
N ASP A 262 -11.31 1.13 -18.89
CA ASP A 262 -12.68 1.51 -19.22
C ASP A 262 -12.69 2.23 -20.58
N LYS A 263 -13.46 1.72 -21.54
CA LYS A 263 -13.48 2.25 -22.90
C LYS A 263 -14.13 3.64 -23.01
N VAL A 264 -14.96 4.02 -22.04
CA VAL A 264 -15.69 5.30 -22.02
C VAL A 264 -14.88 6.36 -21.29
N THR A 265 -14.36 6.04 -20.11
CA THR A 265 -13.66 7.01 -19.25
C THR A 265 -12.15 7.00 -19.41
N GLY A 266 -11.58 5.96 -20.03
CA GLY A 266 -10.13 5.72 -20.07
C GLY A 266 -9.55 5.23 -18.73
N ALA A 267 -10.39 5.07 -17.70
CA ALA A 267 -9.94 4.74 -16.36
C ALA A 267 -9.35 3.34 -16.26
N SER A 268 -8.22 3.20 -15.57
CA SER A 268 -7.51 1.93 -15.44
C SER A 268 -7.83 1.25 -14.11
N TYR A 269 -8.08 -0.05 -14.15
CA TYR A 269 -8.51 -0.84 -12.98
C TYR A 269 -8.13 -2.30 -13.15
N ASN A 270 -8.17 -3.05 -12.04
CA ASN A 270 -8.01 -4.50 -12.08
C ASN A 270 -9.06 -5.24 -11.25
N ALA A 271 -9.97 -4.52 -10.57
CA ALA A 271 -11.02 -5.10 -9.77
C ALA A 271 -12.34 -4.32 -9.90
N TYR A 272 -13.46 -5.04 -10.01
CA TYR A 272 -14.79 -4.48 -9.83
C TYR A 272 -15.19 -4.49 -8.35
N GLY A 273 -15.90 -3.44 -7.95
CA GLY A 273 -16.51 -3.29 -6.63
C GLY A 273 -18.03 -3.29 -6.67
N VAL A 274 -18.64 -3.04 -5.52
CA VAL A 274 -20.08 -2.73 -5.42
C VAL A 274 -20.39 -1.37 -6.06
N ASN A 275 -21.67 -1.08 -6.29
CA ASN A 275 -22.15 0.23 -6.76
C ASN A 275 -21.46 0.74 -8.05
N GLY A 276 -21.05 -0.18 -8.93
CA GLY A 276 -20.36 0.16 -10.17
C GLY A 276 -18.93 0.67 -10.01
N ARG A 277 -18.38 0.64 -8.79
CA ARG A 277 -17.02 1.08 -8.50
C ARG A 277 -15.99 0.18 -9.16
N LYS A 278 -14.84 0.77 -9.47
CA LYS A 278 -13.66 0.09 -9.98
C LYS A 278 -12.48 0.44 -9.11
N TYR A 279 -11.56 -0.50 -8.93
CA TYR A 279 -10.41 -0.32 -8.07
C TYR A 279 -9.14 -0.86 -8.74
N MET A 280 -8.02 -0.30 -8.30
CA MET A 280 -6.68 -0.80 -8.57
C MET A 280 -6.12 -1.37 -7.28
N LEU A 281 -5.95 -2.68 -7.24
CA LEU A 281 -5.50 -3.40 -6.04
C LEU A 281 -4.10 -3.97 -6.29
N PRO A 282 -3.13 -3.74 -5.40
CA PRO A 282 -1.79 -4.32 -5.53
C PRO A 282 -1.87 -5.85 -5.46
N ALA A 283 -0.89 -6.53 -6.04
CA ALA A 283 -0.76 -7.97 -5.89
C ALA A 283 -0.62 -8.35 -4.40
N MET A 284 -1.11 -9.53 -4.05
CA MET A 284 -0.92 -10.09 -2.71
C MET A 284 -0.06 -11.33 -2.83
N TRP A 285 0.91 -11.50 -1.94
CA TRP A 285 1.69 -12.72 -1.84
C TRP A 285 0.74 -13.88 -1.53
N ASP A 286 0.76 -14.90 -2.38
CA ASP A 286 -0.10 -16.07 -2.25
C ASP A 286 0.68 -17.21 -1.59
N PRO A 287 0.35 -17.63 -0.36
CA PRO A 287 1.04 -18.71 0.34
C PRO A 287 1.10 -20.03 -0.43
N LYS A 288 0.15 -20.27 -1.35
CA LYS A 288 0.11 -21.51 -2.14
C LYS A 288 1.15 -21.52 -3.27
N SER A 289 1.31 -20.40 -3.96
CA SER A 289 2.25 -20.27 -5.08
C SER A 289 3.61 -19.69 -4.66
N SER A 290 3.72 -19.16 -3.44
CA SER A 290 4.90 -18.43 -2.95
C SER A 290 5.32 -17.28 -3.87
N ALA A 291 4.34 -16.60 -4.47
CA ALA A 291 4.55 -15.52 -5.42
C ALA A 291 3.50 -14.41 -5.24
N CYS A 292 3.81 -13.20 -5.72
CA CYS A 292 2.86 -12.11 -5.80
C CYS A 292 1.81 -12.39 -6.87
N LYS A 293 0.54 -12.52 -6.46
CA LYS A 293 -0.58 -12.85 -7.33
C LYS A 293 -1.37 -11.60 -7.70
N THR A 294 -1.51 -11.35 -9.00
CA THR A 294 -2.38 -10.30 -9.56
C THR A 294 -3.77 -10.85 -9.89
N LEU A 295 -4.75 -9.95 -10.06
CA LEU A 295 -6.09 -10.31 -10.54
C LEU A 295 -6.17 -10.47 -12.07
N VAL A 296 -5.25 -9.82 -12.79
CA VAL A 296 -5.17 -9.70 -14.26
C VAL A 296 -3.72 -9.81 -14.74
#